data_AF-A0A7J2NS86-F1
#
_entry.id   AF-A0A7J2NS86-F1
#
_cell.length_a   1.000
_cell.length_b   1.000
_cell.length_c   1.000
_cell.angle_alpha   90.00
_cell.angle_beta   90.00
_cell.angle_gamma   90.00
#
_symmetry.space_group_name_H-M   'P 1'
#
loop_
_entity.id
_entity.type
_entity.pdbx_description
1 polymer ?
#
loop_
_entity_poly.entity_id
_entity_poly.type
_entity_poly.pdbx_seq_one_letter_code
_entity_poly.pdbx_strand_id
1 'polypeptide(L)'
;MARDMRFETKHVGAMDFGSYGLGATVNPQANQLQGTNVGINWGVRSLEIGFMGGRWDQGGGAQGKLGAPEREEMIRLANINKVNLTLHAPIKDPSGFNGKYFDESQKMQTMYEFKDTIKFADQIGQSNKQHNLPVTIHCTDGVKGNPDPEHIIYFVDKETKQLGAVGYEENIEYPLDVLKDLDFPIKKLKDRQIA
;
A
#
# COMPACT_ATOMS: atom_id res chain seq x y z
N MET A 1 -7.54 -48.34 3.59
CA MET A 1 -7.57 -47.46 2.41
C MET A 1 -7.45 -46.02 2.89
N ALA A 2 -6.25 -45.45 2.86
CA ALA A 2 -6.05 -44.04 3.18
C ALA A 2 -6.46 -43.23 1.94
N ARG A 3 -7.51 -42.41 2.06
CA ARG A 3 -7.86 -41.44 1.02
C ARG A 3 -6.83 -40.32 1.08
N ASP A 4 -6.09 -40.18 -0.01
CA ASP A 4 -5.15 -39.10 -0.29
C ASP A 4 -5.91 -37.77 -0.20
N MET A 5 -5.90 -37.13 0.98
CA MET A 5 -6.44 -35.79 1.18
C MET A 5 -5.41 -34.81 0.61
N ARG A 6 -5.49 -34.59 -0.70
CA ARG A 6 -4.81 -33.45 -1.33
C ARG A 6 -5.53 -32.19 -0.88
N PHE A 7 -4.97 -31.52 0.12
CA PHE A 7 -5.33 -30.15 0.44
C PHE A 7 -4.81 -29.27 -0.68
N GLU A 8 -5.69 -28.86 -1.61
CA GLU A 8 -5.42 -27.73 -2.48
C GLU A 8 -5.29 -26.48 -1.60
N THR A 9 -4.06 -26.08 -1.30
CA THR A 9 -3.77 -24.81 -0.64
C THR A 9 -4.09 -23.68 -1.61
N LYS A 10 -5.33 -23.18 -1.55
CA LYS A 10 -5.64 -21.84 -2.07
C LYS A 10 -4.74 -20.86 -1.33
N HIS A 11 -3.92 -20.12 -2.09
CA HIS A 11 -2.85 -19.26 -1.59
C HIS A 11 -3.30 -18.41 -0.38
N VAL A 12 -2.72 -18.69 0.77
CA VAL A 12 -2.54 -17.69 1.84
C VAL A 12 -1.36 -16.84 1.36
N GLY A 13 -1.44 -15.51 1.51
CA GLY A 13 -0.42 -14.58 1.03
C GLY A 13 0.93 -14.75 1.74
N ALA A 14 1.87 -13.86 1.43
CA ALA A 14 3.24 -13.91 1.92
C ALA A 14 3.32 -14.06 3.45
N MET A 15 4.29 -14.85 3.92
CA MET A 15 4.65 -14.91 5.34
C MET A 15 5.63 -13.78 5.64
N ASP A 16 5.39 -13.03 6.71
CA ASP A 16 6.24 -11.93 7.16
C ASP A 16 6.77 -12.19 8.59
N PHE A 17 7.99 -11.74 8.87
CA PHE A 17 8.63 -11.80 10.18
C PHE A 17 8.70 -10.39 10.77
N GLY A 18 7.64 -10.02 11.50
CA GLY A 18 7.57 -8.74 12.20
C GLY A 18 7.90 -8.83 13.69
N SER A 19 7.87 -7.68 14.37
CA SER A 19 8.09 -7.54 15.83
C SER A 19 7.13 -8.34 16.73
N TYR A 20 6.09 -8.97 16.15
CA TYR A 20 5.11 -9.82 16.82
C TYR A 20 5.29 -11.33 16.55
N GLY A 21 6.33 -11.73 15.81
CA GLY A 21 6.59 -13.12 15.42
C GLY A 21 6.15 -13.44 13.98
N LEU A 22 5.91 -14.73 13.69
CA LEU A 22 5.41 -15.21 12.39
C LEU A 22 4.05 -14.60 12.08
N GLY A 23 3.98 -13.85 10.99
CA GLY A 23 2.77 -13.29 10.42
C GLY A 23 2.45 -13.85 9.04
N ALA A 24 1.20 -13.72 8.61
CA ALA A 24 0.77 -14.04 7.26
C ALA A 24 -0.17 -12.97 6.71
N THR A 25 -0.10 -12.71 5.41
CA THR A 25 -1.06 -11.83 4.73
C THR A 25 -2.19 -12.64 4.12
N VAL A 26 -3.42 -12.17 4.30
CA VAL A 26 -4.58 -12.72 3.64
C VAL A 26 -4.79 -12.00 2.31
N ASN A 27 -4.89 -12.73 1.21
CA ASN A 27 -5.07 -12.13 -0.10
C ASN A 27 -6.38 -11.28 -0.12
N PRO A 28 -6.30 -9.95 -0.36
CA PRO A 28 -7.46 -9.06 -0.34
C PRO A 28 -8.55 -9.43 -1.36
N GLN A 29 -8.17 -10.13 -2.44
CA GLN A 29 -9.06 -10.54 -3.53
C GLN A 29 -9.70 -11.93 -3.30
N ALA A 30 -9.29 -12.65 -2.27
CA ALA A 30 -9.81 -13.97 -1.93
C ALA A 30 -10.87 -13.89 -0.81
N ASN A 31 -11.40 -15.06 -0.40
CA ASN A 31 -12.24 -15.14 0.80
C ASN A 31 -11.37 -14.92 2.04
N GLN A 32 -11.36 -13.69 2.56
CA GLN A 32 -10.48 -13.34 3.66
C GLN A 32 -10.87 -14.00 4.99
N LEU A 33 -12.15 -14.34 5.19
CA LEU A 33 -12.57 -15.09 6.37
C LEU A 33 -11.98 -16.50 6.37
N GLN A 34 -12.00 -17.18 5.21
CA GLN A 34 -11.33 -18.47 5.05
C GLN A 34 -9.82 -18.32 5.28
N GLY A 35 -9.18 -17.31 4.67
CA GLY A 35 -7.75 -17.06 4.86
C GLY A 35 -7.36 -16.78 6.31
N THR A 36 -8.19 -16.05 7.04
CA THR A 36 -8.02 -15.78 8.48
C THR A 36 -8.04 -17.08 9.28
N ASN A 37 -9.01 -17.95 9.01
CA ASN A 37 -9.11 -19.27 9.67
C ASN A 37 -7.89 -20.15 9.35
N VAL A 38 -7.43 -20.18 8.10
CA VAL A 38 -6.22 -20.93 7.73
C VAL A 38 -4.98 -20.40 8.46
N GLY A 39 -4.78 -19.08 8.48
CA GLY A 39 -3.66 -18.46 9.19
C GLY A 39 -3.65 -18.78 10.68
N ILE A 40 -4.81 -18.69 11.34
CA ILE A 40 -4.98 -19.10 12.74
C ILE A 40 -4.57 -20.56 12.94
N ASN A 41 -5.02 -21.48 12.08
CA ASN A 41 -4.67 -22.90 12.17
C ASN A 41 -3.18 -23.18 11.89
N TRP A 42 -2.49 -22.29 11.19
CA TRP A 42 -1.03 -22.35 11.01
C TRP A 42 -0.26 -21.86 12.24
N GLY A 43 -0.95 -21.32 13.25
CA GLY A 43 -0.34 -20.84 14.49
C GLY A 43 0.38 -19.50 14.35
N VAL A 44 0.03 -18.71 13.32
CA VAL A 44 0.57 -17.35 13.17
C VAL A 44 0.10 -16.48 14.33
N ARG A 45 0.94 -15.52 14.75
CA ARG A 45 0.61 -14.58 15.84
C ARG A 45 0.10 -13.24 15.33
N SER A 46 0.28 -12.98 14.04
CA SER A 46 -0.19 -11.78 13.36
C SER A 46 -0.82 -12.13 12.01
N LEU A 47 -1.94 -11.51 11.68
CA LEU A 47 -2.60 -11.65 10.38
C LEU A 47 -2.86 -10.28 9.76
N GLU A 48 -2.32 -10.08 8.56
CA GLU A 48 -2.63 -8.90 7.75
C GLU A 48 -3.87 -9.16 6.92
N ILE A 49 -4.92 -8.37 7.15
CA ILE A 49 -6.17 -8.42 6.37
C ILE A 49 -6.24 -7.25 5.40
N GLY A 50 -6.85 -7.49 4.25
CA GLY A 50 -6.92 -6.55 3.15
C GLY A 50 -8.15 -5.65 3.19
N PHE A 51 -7.92 -4.34 3.03
CA PHE A 51 -8.94 -3.32 2.82
C PHE A 51 -8.77 -2.62 1.48
N MET A 52 -9.50 -3.11 0.48
CA MET A 52 -9.59 -2.45 -0.82
C MET A 52 -10.77 -1.49 -0.76
N GLY A 53 -10.46 -0.20 -0.57
CA GLY A 53 -11.46 0.87 -0.45
C GLY A 53 -12.59 0.77 -1.49
N GLY A 54 -13.78 1.11 -1.03
CA GLY A 54 -15.01 1.01 -1.81
C GLY A 54 -16.14 1.60 -1.00
N ARG A 55 -17.00 2.37 -1.66
CA ARG A 55 -18.20 2.94 -1.05
C ARG A 55 -18.98 1.84 -0.33
N TRP A 56 -19.23 2.06 0.97
CA TRP A 56 -19.95 1.18 1.90
C TRP A 56 -21.28 0.61 1.35
N ASP A 57 -21.85 1.29 0.35
CA ASP A 57 -23.13 1.05 -0.30
C ASP A 57 -23.06 0.59 -1.78
N GLN A 58 -21.89 0.61 -2.44
CA GLN A 58 -21.79 0.45 -3.90
C GLN A 58 -20.95 -0.73 -4.40
N GLY A 59 -20.47 -1.61 -3.51
CA GLY A 59 -19.95 -2.93 -3.92
C GLY A 59 -18.76 -2.92 -4.89
N GLY A 60 -17.96 -1.85 -4.92
CA GLY A 60 -16.77 -1.73 -5.76
C GLY A 60 -15.49 -2.07 -5.00
N GLY A 61 -14.59 -2.84 -5.62
CA GLY A 61 -13.35 -3.35 -5.01
C GLY A 61 -13.57 -4.69 -4.33
N ALA A 62 -12.53 -5.50 -4.11
CA ALA A 62 -12.65 -6.87 -3.58
C ALA A 62 -13.39 -6.99 -2.21
N GLN A 63 -13.65 -5.85 -1.55
CA GLN A 63 -14.49 -5.73 -0.37
C GLN A 63 -16.00 -5.61 -0.61
N GLY A 64 -16.46 -5.41 -1.85
CA GLY A 64 -17.86 -5.67 -2.20
C GLY A 64 -18.31 -7.11 -1.91
N LYS A 65 -17.37 -8.00 -1.53
CA LYS A 65 -17.61 -9.40 -1.16
C LYS A 65 -17.46 -9.71 0.34
N LEU A 66 -17.00 -8.77 1.18
CA LEU A 66 -16.94 -8.97 2.64
C LEU A 66 -17.90 -7.98 3.28
N GLY A 67 -19.07 -8.49 3.67
CA GLY A 67 -20.04 -7.72 4.44
C GLY A 67 -19.52 -7.41 5.84
N ALA A 68 -20.27 -6.57 6.57
CA ALA A 68 -20.03 -6.36 7.98
C ALA A 68 -19.92 -7.69 8.78
N PRO A 69 -20.77 -8.71 8.53
CA PRO A 69 -20.69 -9.97 9.27
C PRO A 69 -19.36 -10.72 9.10
N GLU A 70 -18.81 -10.80 7.89
CA GLU A 70 -17.54 -11.49 7.66
C GLU A 70 -16.38 -10.76 8.37
N ARG A 71 -16.42 -9.43 8.43
CA ARG A 71 -15.40 -8.64 9.14
C ARG A 71 -15.47 -8.83 10.64
N GLU A 72 -16.67 -8.78 11.20
CA GLU A 72 -16.89 -9.06 12.62
C GLU A 72 -16.44 -10.47 12.98
N GLU A 73 -16.71 -11.45 12.12
CA GLU A 73 -16.30 -12.84 12.34
C GLU A 73 -14.77 -12.99 12.27
N MET A 74 -14.09 -12.34 11.32
CA MET A 74 -12.62 -12.32 11.28
C MET A 74 -12.03 -11.77 12.58
N ILE A 75 -12.57 -10.64 13.08
CA ILE A 75 -12.12 -10.03 14.34
C ILE A 75 -12.41 -10.96 15.52
N ARG A 76 -13.58 -11.61 15.55
CA ARG A 76 -13.97 -12.57 16.59
C ARG A 76 -13.02 -13.77 16.63
N LEU A 77 -12.69 -14.33 15.48
CA LEU A 77 -11.75 -15.46 15.36
C LEU A 77 -10.34 -15.05 15.82
N ALA A 78 -9.86 -13.87 15.41
CA ALA A 78 -8.57 -13.35 15.85
C ALA A 78 -8.51 -13.18 17.37
N ASN A 79 -9.58 -12.62 17.97
CA ASN A 79 -9.71 -12.45 19.42
C ASN A 79 -9.65 -13.76 20.20
N ILE A 80 -10.42 -14.77 19.77
CA ILE A 80 -10.46 -16.08 20.43
C ILE A 80 -9.08 -16.74 20.44
N ASN A 81 -8.34 -16.59 19.34
CA ASN A 81 -7.05 -17.24 19.14
C ASN A 81 -5.86 -16.37 19.55
N LYS A 82 -6.12 -15.16 20.09
CA LYS A 82 -5.07 -14.19 20.49
C LYS A 82 -4.11 -13.87 19.33
N VAL A 83 -4.67 -13.71 18.13
CA VAL A 83 -3.92 -13.29 16.94
C VAL A 83 -4.11 -11.79 16.77
N ASN A 84 -3.00 -11.07 16.63
CA ASN A 84 -3.02 -9.64 16.32
C ASN A 84 -3.41 -9.44 14.86
N LEU A 85 -4.17 -8.38 14.59
CA LEU A 85 -4.51 -8.00 13.23
C LEU A 85 -3.62 -6.84 12.76
N THR A 86 -3.37 -6.80 11.46
CA THR A 86 -2.83 -5.62 10.75
C THR A 86 -3.68 -5.37 9.51
N LEU A 87 -3.63 -4.16 8.97
CA LEU A 87 -4.47 -3.76 7.84
C LEU A 87 -3.63 -3.39 6.62
N HIS A 88 -3.87 -4.07 5.51
CA HIS A 88 -3.28 -3.75 4.20
C HIS A 88 -4.30 -3.00 3.35
N ALA A 89 -4.05 -1.73 3.06
CA ALA A 89 -4.98 -0.89 2.32
C ALA A 89 -4.31 -0.29 1.07
N PRO A 90 -4.32 -1.00 -0.07
CA PRO A 90 -3.93 -0.40 -1.33
C PRO A 90 -4.94 0.69 -1.71
N ILE A 91 -4.43 1.87 -2.01
CA ILE A 91 -5.21 3.02 -2.49
C ILE A 91 -4.75 3.43 -3.87
N LYS A 92 -5.58 4.23 -4.54
CA LYS A 92 -5.14 4.96 -5.72
C LYS A 92 -4.25 6.15 -5.34
N ASP A 93 -3.59 6.77 -6.31
CA ASP A 93 -2.77 7.97 -6.06
C ASP A 93 -3.64 9.10 -5.47
N PRO A 94 -3.36 9.55 -4.23
CA PRO A 94 -4.15 10.58 -3.55
C PRO A 94 -3.99 11.98 -4.16
N SER A 95 -3.00 12.17 -5.04
CA SER A 95 -2.84 13.39 -5.82
C SER A 95 -3.72 13.42 -7.06
N GLY A 96 -4.41 12.31 -7.40
CA GLY A 96 -5.27 12.20 -8.58
C GLY A 96 -4.54 11.83 -9.86
N PHE A 97 -3.27 11.42 -9.78
CA PHE A 97 -2.53 10.96 -10.95
C PHE A 97 -2.90 9.51 -11.29
N ASN A 98 -3.11 9.24 -12.57
CA ASN A 98 -3.41 7.90 -13.08
C ASN A 98 -2.43 7.54 -14.21
N GLY A 99 -1.13 7.65 -13.91
CA GLY A 99 -0.01 7.40 -14.82
C GLY A 99 0.17 8.40 -15.98
N LYS A 100 -0.91 8.77 -16.69
CA LYS A 100 -0.90 9.64 -17.88
C LYS A 100 -1.82 10.86 -17.77
N TYR A 101 -2.80 10.82 -16.88
CA TYR A 101 -3.79 11.87 -16.73
C TYR A 101 -3.97 12.25 -15.27
N PHE A 102 -4.46 13.46 -15.06
CA PHE A 102 -4.98 13.93 -13.78
C PHE A 102 -6.50 13.76 -13.73
N ASP A 103 -6.99 13.17 -12.64
CA ASP A 103 -8.40 12.96 -12.39
C ASP A 103 -8.78 13.45 -10.98
N GLU A 104 -9.47 14.59 -10.91
CA GLU A 104 -9.97 15.16 -9.64
C GLU A 104 -11.00 14.23 -8.98
N SER A 105 -11.79 13.48 -9.76
CA SER A 105 -12.77 12.56 -9.20
C SER A 105 -12.08 11.37 -8.51
N GLN A 106 -11.01 10.85 -9.10
CA GLN A 106 -10.16 9.83 -8.48
C GLN A 106 -9.55 10.34 -7.17
N LYS A 107 -8.99 11.56 -7.17
CA LYS A 107 -8.44 12.19 -5.97
C LYS A 107 -9.48 12.23 -4.85
N MET A 108 -10.68 12.74 -5.15
CA MET A 108 -11.77 12.82 -4.16
C MET A 108 -12.19 11.44 -3.67
N GLN A 109 -12.33 10.46 -4.57
CA GLN A 109 -12.63 9.08 -4.20
C GLN A 109 -11.55 8.47 -3.30
N THR A 110 -10.29 8.67 -3.63
CA THR A 110 -9.14 8.18 -2.84
C THR A 110 -9.15 8.75 -1.43
N MET A 111 -9.50 10.03 -1.28
CA MET A 111 -9.64 10.64 0.05
C MET A 111 -10.78 10.01 0.87
N TYR A 112 -11.88 9.61 0.23
CA TYR A 112 -12.94 8.85 0.91
C TYR A 112 -12.47 7.45 1.31
N GLU A 113 -11.77 6.74 0.43
CA GLU A 113 -11.21 5.41 0.69
C GLU A 113 -10.19 5.44 1.84
N PHE A 114 -9.36 6.48 1.89
CA PHE A 114 -8.41 6.71 2.97
C PHE A 114 -9.12 6.92 4.32
N LYS A 115 -10.18 7.75 4.33
CA LYS A 115 -11.01 7.97 5.52
C LYS A 115 -11.68 6.68 6.00
N ASP A 116 -12.19 5.88 5.08
CA ASP A 116 -12.88 4.62 5.41
C ASP A 116 -11.89 3.54 5.88
N THR A 117 -10.66 3.53 5.36
CA THR A 117 -9.55 2.72 5.87
C THR A 117 -9.27 3.04 7.34
N ILE A 118 -9.16 4.33 7.69
CA ILE A 118 -8.92 4.76 9.07
C ILE A 118 -10.06 4.34 9.99
N LYS A 119 -11.32 4.52 9.57
CA LYS A 119 -12.48 4.07 10.36
C LYS A 119 -12.47 2.57 10.60
N PHE A 120 -12.13 1.79 9.58
CA PHE A 120 -12.08 0.34 9.72
C PHE A 120 -10.91 -0.10 10.61
N ALA A 121 -9.74 0.53 10.48
CA ALA A 121 -8.63 0.33 11.39
C ALA A 121 -9.00 0.62 12.86
N ASP A 122 -9.71 1.73 13.11
CA ASP A 122 -10.22 2.08 14.44
C ASP A 122 -11.23 1.02 14.96
N GLN A 123 -12.16 0.58 14.11
CA GLN A 123 -13.09 -0.51 14.45
C GLN A 123 -12.35 -1.79 14.86
N ILE A 124 -11.32 -2.20 14.11
CA ILE A 124 -10.50 -3.37 14.45
C ILE A 124 -9.78 -3.12 15.77
N GLY A 125 -9.12 -1.97 15.94
CA GLY A 125 -8.38 -1.65 17.17
C GLY A 125 -9.26 -1.74 18.42
N GLN A 126 -10.47 -1.17 18.36
CA GLN A 126 -11.46 -1.23 19.45
C GLN A 126 -11.95 -2.67 19.70
N SER A 127 -12.31 -3.38 18.63
CA SER A 127 -12.95 -4.70 18.72
C SER A 127 -11.98 -5.82 19.05
N ASN A 128 -10.73 -5.72 18.59
CA ASN A 128 -9.63 -6.66 18.87
C ASN A 128 -8.87 -6.32 20.17
N LYS A 129 -9.23 -5.21 20.84
CA LYS A 129 -8.54 -4.66 22.03
C LYS A 129 -7.04 -4.45 21.78
N GLN A 130 -6.69 -4.09 20.54
CA GLN A 130 -5.32 -3.85 20.12
C GLN A 130 -5.06 -2.35 20.12
N HIS A 131 -4.25 -1.90 21.09
CA HIS A 131 -3.73 -0.54 21.09
C HIS A 131 -2.62 -0.44 20.04
N ASN A 132 -2.80 0.44 19.04
CA ASN A 132 -1.90 0.64 17.89
C ASN A 132 -1.95 -0.47 16.83
N LEU A 133 -3.04 -0.53 16.05
CA LEU A 133 -3.14 -1.38 14.87
C LEU A 133 -2.16 -0.90 13.77
N PRO A 134 -1.21 -1.74 13.31
CA PRO A 134 -0.40 -1.41 12.14
C PRO A 134 -1.27 -1.35 10.87
N VAL A 135 -1.12 -0.27 10.10
CA VAL A 135 -1.81 -0.07 8.83
C VAL A 135 -0.77 0.19 7.74
N THR A 136 -0.72 -0.67 6.74
CA THR A 136 0.13 -0.56 5.55
C THR A 136 -0.68 0.04 4.41
N ILE A 137 -0.31 1.23 3.96
CA ILE A 137 -0.96 1.92 2.84
C ILE A 137 0.06 2.09 1.73
N HIS A 138 -0.30 1.70 0.52
CA HIS A 138 0.54 1.96 -0.66
C HIS A 138 -0.32 2.31 -1.88
N CYS A 139 0.26 3.09 -2.79
CA CYS A 139 -0.38 3.46 -4.05
C CYS A 139 -0.10 2.41 -5.11
N THR A 140 -1.12 2.02 -5.88
CA THR A 140 -0.98 0.98 -6.94
C THR A 140 -0.85 1.53 -8.37
N ASP A 141 -1.18 2.81 -8.57
CA ASP A 141 -1.36 3.47 -9.87
C ASP A 141 -0.64 4.83 -9.96
N GLY A 142 0.27 5.10 -9.03
CA GLY A 142 1.11 6.29 -9.05
C GLY A 142 1.93 6.39 -10.34
N VAL A 143 2.35 7.61 -10.67
CA VAL A 143 3.30 7.83 -11.77
C VAL A 143 4.54 6.97 -11.51
N LYS A 144 5.01 6.23 -12.53
CA LYS A 144 6.18 5.35 -12.38
C LYS A 144 7.31 6.13 -11.71
N GLY A 145 7.76 5.65 -10.54
CA GLY A 145 8.87 6.25 -9.82
C GLY A 145 10.09 6.31 -10.73
N ASN A 146 10.59 7.52 -10.99
CA ASN A 146 11.88 7.74 -11.62
C ASN A 146 12.95 7.64 -10.52
N PRO A 147 14.18 7.16 -10.80
CA PRO A 147 15.21 6.93 -9.79
C PRO A 147 15.79 8.24 -9.21
N ASP A 148 15.32 9.40 -9.68
CA ASP A 148 15.65 10.72 -9.13
C ASP A 148 14.37 11.55 -8.92
N PRO A 149 13.64 11.31 -7.81
CA PRO A 149 12.36 11.96 -7.55
C PRO A 149 12.50 13.45 -7.14
N GLU A 150 13.70 13.92 -6.79
CA GLU A 150 13.93 15.29 -6.30
C GLU A 150 13.99 16.31 -7.44
N HIS A 151 14.24 15.86 -8.67
CA HIS A 151 14.55 16.70 -9.81
C HIS A 151 13.46 16.71 -10.88
N ILE A 152 12.20 16.38 -10.55
CA ILE A 152 11.11 16.30 -11.52
C ILE A 152 9.93 17.16 -11.09
N ILE A 153 9.48 18.01 -12.01
CA ILE A 153 8.24 18.77 -11.88
C ILE A 153 7.21 18.13 -12.80
N TYR A 154 6.11 17.65 -12.22
CA TYR A 154 4.94 17.22 -12.96
C TYR A 154 4.00 18.41 -13.18
N PHE A 155 3.52 18.57 -14.41
CA PHE A 155 2.52 19.57 -14.76
C PHE A 155 1.33 18.90 -15.41
N VAL A 156 0.16 19.51 -15.22
CA VAL A 156 -1.11 19.03 -15.76
C VAL A 156 -1.62 20.08 -16.74
N ASP A 157 -1.82 19.67 -17.98
CA ASP A 157 -2.57 20.46 -18.94
C ASP A 157 -4.01 20.64 -18.43
N LYS A 158 -4.46 21.88 -18.25
CA LYS A 158 -5.78 22.17 -17.68
C LYS A 158 -6.93 21.71 -18.57
N GLU A 159 -6.76 21.72 -19.89
CA GLU A 159 -7.78 21.37 -20.87
C GLU A 159 -7.79 19.86 -21.13
N THR A 160 -6.63 19.28 -21.43
CA THR A 160 -6.52 17.87 -21.82
C THR A 160 -6.36 16.92 -20.63
N LYS A 161 -6.06 17.45 -19.44
CA LYS A 161 -5.72 16.71 -18.21
C LYS A 161 -4.49 15.82 -18.34
N GLN A 162 -3.72 15.95 -19.40
CA GLN A 162 -2.52 15.15 -19.62
C GLN A 162 -1.42 15.56 -18.66
N LEU A 163 -0.70 14.57 -18.16
CA LEU A 163 0.51 14.74 -17.37
C LEU A 163 1.70 14.93 -18.30
N GLY A 164 2.45 16.01 -18.06
CA GLY A 164 3.82 16.15 -18.54
C GLY A 164 4.79 16.15 -17.36
N ALA A 165 6.04 15.81 -17.65
CA ALA A 165 7.13 15.82 -16.68
C ALA A 165 8.32 16.56 -17.29
N VAL A 166 8.94 17.44 -16.51
CA VAL A 166 10.19 18.10 -16.86
C VAL A 166 11.19 17.78 -15.75
N GLY A 167 12.35 17.26 -16.13
CA GLY A 167 13.50 17.17 -15.24
C GLY A 167 14.16 18.54 -15.12
N TYR A 168 14.62 18.91 -13.92
CA TYR A 168 15.43 20.10 -13.71
C TYR A 168 16.75 19.71 -13.03
N GLU A 169 17.86 20.30 -13.46
CA GLU A 169 19.14 20.18 -12.77
C GLU A 169 19.36 21.46 -11.95
N GLU A 170 19.59 21.32 -10.65
CA GLU A 170 20.09 22.43 -9.85
C GLU A 170 21.56 22.66 -10.18
N ASN A 171 21.86 23.66 -10.99
CA ASN A 171 23.22 24.15 -11.14
C ASN A 171 23.56 24.99 -9.90
N ILE A 172 24.28 24.39 -8.95
CA ILE A 172 24.90 25.16 -7.88
C ILE A 172 26.15 25.83 -8.47
N GLU A 173 26.03 27.11 -8.83
CA GLU A 173 27.18 27.94 -9.17
C GLU A 173 27.95 28.30 -7.91
N TYR A 174 29.08 27.63 -7.67
CA TYR A 174 30.03 28.04 -6.64
C TYR A 174 30.92 29.16 -7.19
N PRO A 175 31.06 30.30 -6.49
CA PRO A 175 32.04 31.29 -6.89
C PRO A 175 33.46 30.68 -6.82
N LEU A 176 34.28 31.05 -7.82
CA LEU A 176 35.60 30.46 -8.11
C LEU A 176 36.58 30.52 -6.93
N ASP A 177 36.35 31.41 -5.97
CA ASP A 177 37.12 31.56 -4.74
C ASP A 177 36.84 30.44 -3.72
N VAL A 178 35.61 29.95 -3.63
CA VAL A 178 35.21 28.83 -2.75
C VAL A 178 35.76 27.49 -3.24
N LEU A 179 35.96 27.35 -4.56
CA LEU A 179 36.50 26.13 -5.17
C LEU A 179 38.03 25.98 -5.03
N LYS A 180 38.75 27.04 -4.63
CA LYS A 180 40.23 27.00 -4.49
C LYS A 180 40.69 26.16 -3.29
N ASP A 181 39.85 26.04 -2.27
CA ASP A 181 40.14 25.33 -1.03
C ASP A 181 39.60 23.89 -1.02
N LEU A 182 38.88 23.50 -2.08
CA LEU A 182 38.31 22.17 -2.26
C LEU A 182 39.18 21.35 -3.22
N ASP A 183 39.90 20.36 -2.68
CA ASP A 183 40.72 19.41 -3.46
C ASP A 183 39.82 18.37 -4.15
N PHE A 184 38.97 18.83 -5.07
CA PHE A 184 38.05 17.98 -5.83
C PHE A 184 38.67 17.58 -7.18
N PRO A 185 38.72 16.28 -7.53
CA PRO A 185 39.16 15.87 -8.86
C PRO A 185 38.05 16.16 -9.88
N ILE A 186 38.20 17.28 -10.60
CA ILE A 186 37.30 17.80 -11.66
C ILE A 186 37.05 16.80 -12.82
N LYS A 187 37.75 15.66 -12.86
CA LYS A 187 37.72 14.71 -13.99
C LYS A 187 36.48 13.80 -14.10
N LYS A 188 35.53 13.78 -13.16
CA LYS A 188 34.41 12.81 -13.21
C LYS A 188 33.05 13.32 -13.74
N LEU A 189 32.94 14.59 -14.14
CA LEU A 189 31.63 15.16 -14.54
C LEU A 189 31.32 15.09 -16.05
N LYS A 190 32.19 14.54 -16.91
CA LYS A 190 31.99 14.64 -18.37
C LYS A 190 31.21 13.51 -19.06
N ASP A 191 30.97 12.36 -18.43
CA ASP A 191 30.57 11.17 -19.21
C ASP A 191 29.25 10.49 -18.78
N ARG A 192 28.23 11.25 -18.37
CA ARG A 192 26.85 10.73 -18.39
C ARG A 192 26.06 11.39 -19.53
N GLN A 193 26.38 10.97 -20.76
CA GLN A 193 25.40 11.04 -21.85
C GLN A 193 24.27 10.06 -21.52
N ILE A 194 23.07 10.59 -21.32
CA ILE A 194 21.85 9.82 -21.16
C ILE A 194 21.43 9.36 -22.57
N ALA A 195 21.36 8.04 -22.77
CA ALA A 195 20.76 7.39 -23.93
C ALA A 195 19.30 7.00 -23.62
#